data_AF-A0A1H9NDS1-F1
#
_entry.id   AF-A0A1H9NDS1-F1
#
_cell.length_a   1.000
_cell.length_b   1.000
_cell.length_c   1.000
_cell.angle_alpha   90.00
_cell.angle_beta   90.00
_cell.angle_gamma   90.00
#
_symmetry.space_group_name_H-M   'P 1'
#
loop_
_entity.id
_entity.type
_entity.pdbx_description
1 polymer ?
#
loop_
_entity_poly.entity_id
_entity_poly.type
_entity_poly.pdbx_seq_one_letter_code
_entity_poly.pdbx_strand_id
1 'polypeptide(L)'
;MLGRLTEESAQALVEVVRHPSRPLVQVRAIGGAANDIALEATAYVHRAAEVLVTVTAFPPQGSHELHAATRPLWGHAIGAYRNFESRPSAETFDRAFPGATGERVRDLAQKYDPAGILRRSQT
;
A
#
# COMPACT_ATOMS: atom_id res chain seq x y z
N MET A 1 -4.39 -2.68 0.74
CA MET A 1 -5.76 -2.27 0.36
C MET A 1 -6.53 -3.53 0.04
N LEU A 2 -7.77 -3.64 0.52
CA LEU A 2 -8.63 -4.79 0.23
C LEU A 2 -9.75 -4.33 -0.72
N GLY A 3 -10.23 -5.25 -1.55
CA GLY A 3 -11.50 -5.07 -2.27
C GLY A 3 -12.62 -5.02 -1.25
N ARG A 4 -13.28 -6.16 -1.03
CA ARG A 4 -14.21 -6.36 0.09
C ARG A 4 -13.50 -6.96 1.30
N LEU A 5 -14.01 -6.68 2.51
CA LEU A 5 -13.62 -7.42 3.71
C LEU A 5 -14.38 -8.76 3.76
N THR A 6 -13.68 -9.86 3.46
CA THR A 6 -14.18 -11.23 3.60
C THR A 6 -13.84 -11.81 4.97
N GLU A 7 -14.44 -12.94 5.32
CA GLU A 7 -14.12 -13.66 6.56
C GLU A 7 -12.62 -14.02 6.64
N GLU A 8 -12.03 -14.52 5.56
CA GLU A 8 -10.62 -14.90 5.51
C GLU A 8 -9.71 -13.68 5.72
N SER A 9 -10.02 -12.56 5.05
CA SER A 9 -9.26 -11.32 5.23
C SER A 9 -9.43 -10.71 6.63
N ALA A 10 -10.60 -10.91 7.26
CA ALA A 10 -10.85 -10.49 8.63
C ALA A 10 -10.09 -11.36 9.64
N GLN A 11 -10.00 -12.68 9.41
CA GLN A 11 -9.17 -13.58 10.21
C GLN A 11 -7.68 -13.19 10.10
N ALA A 12 -7.19 -12.91 8.89
CA ALA A 12 -5.84 -12.39 8.69
C ALA A 12 -5.61 -11.06 9.43
N LEU A 13 -6.59 -10.14 9.46
CA LEU A 13 -6.50 -8.91 10.27
C LEU A 13 -6.37 -9.20 11.77
N VAL A 14 -7.13 -10.17 12.28
CA VAL A 14 -7.06 -10.58 13.69
C VAL A 14 -5.67 -11.15 14.02
N GLU A 15 -5.05 -11.91 13.11
CA GLU A 15 -3.67 -12.37 13.28
C GLU A 15 -2.69 -11.20 13.39
N VAL A 16 -2.84 -10.15 12.55
CA VAL A 16 -2.01 -8.95 12.63
C VAL A 16 -2.18 -8.23 13.97
N VAL A 17 -3.42 -8.06 14.43
CA VAL A 17 -3.73 -7.40 15.72
C VAL A 17 -3.15 -8.19 16.89
N ARG A 18 -3.15 -9.54 16.82
CA ARG A 18 -2.63 -10.43 17.86
C ARG A 18 -1.12 -10.63 17.80
N HIS A 19 -0.44 -10.10 16.79
CA HIS A 19 1.00 -10.27 16.64
C HIS A 19 1.75 -9.75 17.89
N PRO A 20 2.84 -10.42 18.35
CA PRO A 20 3.56 -10.03 19.57
C PRO A 20 4.10 -8.59 19.57
N SER A 21 4.32 -8.01 18.38
CA SER A 21 4.74 -6.61 18.23
C SER A 21 3.65 -5.57 18.50
N ARG A 22 2.39 -6.01 18.71
CA ARG A 22 1.23 -5.17 19.05
C ARG A 22 1.11 -3.91 18.17
N PRO A 23 1.06 -4.06 16.83
CA PRO A 23 0.95 -2.90 15.96
C PRO A 23 -0.40 -2.19 16.15
N LEU A 24 -0.42 -0.88 15.95
CA LEU A 24 -1.67 -0.14 15.77
C LEU A 24 -2.25 -0.47 14.40
N VAL A 25 -3.47 -1.00 14.38
CA VAL A 25 -4.21 -1.30 13.14
C VAL A 25 -5.36 -0.33 13.00
N GLN A 26 -5.45 0.35 11.85
CA GLN A 26 -6.62 1.15 11.49
C GLN A 26 -7.30 0.51 10.29
N VAL A 27 -8.63 0.36 10.37
CA VAL A 27 -9.48 -0.13 9.29
C VAL A 27 -10.39 1.01 8.88
N ARG A 28 -10.28 1.45 7.63
CA ARG A 28 -11.06 2.56 7.09
C ARG A 28 -11.90 2.06 5.92
N ALA A 29 -13.21 2.30 5.99
CA ALA A 29 -14.06 2.21 4.82
C ALA A 29 -13.67 3.32 3.85
N ILE A 30 -13.40 2.93 2.61
CA ILE A 30 -13.14 3.84 1.49
C ILE A 30 -14.11 3.50 0.37
N GLY A 31 -13.95 4.15 -0.78
CA GLY A 31 -14.77 3.90 -1.96
C GLY A 31 -15.73 5.04 -2.25
N GLY A 32 -16.99 4.71 -2.54
CA GLY A 32 -18.01 5.70 -2.93
C GLY A 32 -17.58 6.43 -4.21
N ALA A 33 -17.70 7.76 -4.22
CA ALA A 33 -17.35 8.59 -5.38
C ALA A 33 -15.90 8.40 -5.88
N ALA A 34 -14.99 7.93 -5.02
CA ALA A 34 -13.63 7.60 -5.45
C ALA A 34 -13.58 6.41 -6.41
N ASN A 35 -14.56 5.50 -6.38
CA ASN A 35 -14.64 4.29 -7.21
C ASN A 35 -15.30 4.56 -8.57
N ASP A 36 -16.05 5.66 -8.70
CA ASP A 36 -16.71 6.07 -9.94
C ASP A 36 -15.73 6.65 -10.98
N ILE A 37 -14.49 6.93 -10.56
CA ILE A 37 -13.44 7.46 -11.43
C ILE A 37 -12.76 6.30 -12.15
N ALA A 38 -12.62 6.41 -13.48
CA ALA A 38 -11.90 5.43 -14.29
C ALA A 38 -10.46 5.21 -13.79
N LEU A 39 -9.98 3.96 -13.86
CA LEU A 39 -8.70 3.52 -13.29
C LEU A 39 -7.52 4.36 -13.81
N GLU A 40 -7.53 4.64 -15.11
CA GLU A 40 -6.49 5.31 -15.87
C GLU A 40 -6.53 6.84 -15.79
N ALA A 41 -7.65 7.41 -15.28
CA ALA A 41 -7.85 8.86 -15.23
C ALA A 41 -6.84 9.57 -14.30
N THR A 42 -6.24 8.83 -13.36
CA THR A 42 -5.26 9.36 -12.40
C THR A 42 -4.11 8.38 -12.19
N ALA A 43 -3.10 8.76 -11.40
CA ALA A 43 -2.06 7.82 -10.97
C ALA A 43 -2.52 6.89 -9.81
N TYR A 44 -3.67 7.17 -9.18
CA TYR A 44 -4.28 6.29 -8.18
C TYR A 44 -5.19 5.28 -8.87
N VAL A 45 -4.70 4.03 -8.99
CA VAL A 45 -5.34 2.95 -9.75
C VAL A 45 -6.21 2.03 -8.89
N HIS A 46 -6.15 2.09 -7.56
CA HIS A 46 -6.86 1.17 -6.67
C HIS A 46 -8.35 1.57 -6.46
N ARG A 47 -9.07 1.84 -7.55
CA ARG A 47 -10.49 2.27 -7.55
C ARG A 47 -11.47 1.15 -7.17
N ALA A 48 -11.02 -0.10 -7.16
CA ALA A 48 -11.85 -1.23 -6.71
C ALA A 48 -11.76 -1.52 -5.21
N ALA A 49 -10.95 -0.78 -4.46
CA ALA A 49 -10.79 -0.99 -3.02
C ALA A 49 -11.97 -0.42 -2.23
N GLU A 50 -12.53 -1.21 -1.30
CA GLU A 50 -13.57 -0.75 -0.35
C GLU A 50 -12.98 -0.56 1.06
N VAL A 51 -11.81 -1.16 1.35
CA VAL A 51 -11.18 -1.08 2.67
C VAL A 51 -9.69 -0.73 2.57
N LEU A 52 -9.29 0.31 3.32
CA LEU A 52 -7.90 0.65 3.58
C LEU A 52 -7.53 0.18 4.98
N VAL A 53 -6.59 -0.76 5.05
CA VAL A 53 -5.93 -1.17 6.29
C VAL A 53 -4.57 -0.51 6.36
N THR A 54 -4.30 0.19 7.47
CA THR A 54 -2.95 0.69 7.79
C THR A 54 -2.46 0.04 9.07
N VAL A 55 -1.22 -0.44 9.04
CA VAL A 55 -0.57 -1.09 10.19
C VAL A 55 0.64 -0.23 10.55
N THR A 56 0.74 0.16 11.81
CA THR A 56 1.79 1.06 12.30
C THR A 56 2.46 0.43 13.50
N ALA A 57 3.78 0.33 13.45
CA ALA A 57 4.62 0.00 14.60
C ALA A 57 5.19 1.29 15.19
N PHE A 58 5.28 1.35 16.52
CA PHE A 58 5.92 2.44 17.25
C PHE A 58 7.16 1.90 17.96
N PRO A 59 8.13 2.76 18.34
CA PRO A 59 9.25 2.33 19.17
C PRO A 59 8.78 1.58 20.44
N PRO A 60 9.49 0.51 20.85
CA PRO A 60 10.79 0.05 20.32
C PRO A 60 10.72 -0.83 19.07
N GLN A 61 9.52 -1.14 18.55
CA GLN A 61 9.39 -1.91 17.31
C GLN A 61 9.75 -1.07 16.09
N GLY A 62 10.15 -1.70 14.99
CA GLY A 62 10.51 -0.99 13.78
C GLY A 62 10.23 -1.77 12.50
N SER A 63 11.17 -1.59 11.57
CA SER A 63 11.25 -2.19 10.23
C SER A 63 10.65 -3.58 10.10
N HIS A 64 11.31 -4.43 10.85
CA HIS A 64 11.26 -5.86 10.75
C HIS A 64 9.97 -6.40 11.37
N GLU A 65 9.60 -5.90 12.55
CA GLU A 65 8.38 -6.29 13.26
C GLU A 65 7.13 -5.89 12.49
N LEU A 66 7.14 -4.71 11.86
CA LEU A 66 6.03 -4.27 11.02
C LEU A 66 5.85 -5.17 9.78
N HIS A 67 6.95 -5.52 9.13
CA HIS A 67 6.90 -6.42 7.97
C HIS A 67 6.45 -7.84 8.37
N ALA A 68 6.93 -8.35 9.49
CA ALA A 68 6.49 -9.65 10.01
C ALA A 68 4.99 -9.64 10.36
N ALA A 69 4.52 -8.62 11.08
CA ALA A 69 3.13 -8.51 11.50
C ALA A 69 2.14 -8.39 10.33
N THR A 70 2.55 -7.76 9.22
CA THR A 70 1.67 -7.54 8.06
C THR A 70 1.62 -8.72 7.09
N ARG A 71 2.51 -9.72 7.24
CA ARG A 71 2.62 -10.86 6.31
C ARG A 71 1.28 -11.56 6.01
N PRO A 72 0.42 -11.88 7.00
CA PRO A 72 -0.83 -12.59 6.73
C PRO A 72 -1.80 -11.84 5.80
N LEU A 73 -1.76 -10.51 5.78
CA LEU A 73 -2.69 -9.70 4.98
C LEU A 73 -2.35 -9.63 3.50
N TRP A 74 -1.09 -9.85 3.12
CA TRP A 74 -0.65 -9.60 1.74
C TRP A 74 -1.32 -10.52 0.72
N GLY A 75 -1.72 -11.73 1.12
CA GLY A 75 -2.49 -12.63 0.25
C GLY A 75 -3.90 -12.15 -0.10
N HIS A 76 -4.45 -11.20 0.68
CA HIS A 76 -5.78 -10.63 0.48
C HIS A 76 -5.74 -9.22 -0.12
N ALA A 77 -4.55 -8.62 -0.21
CA ALA A 77 -4.40 -7.25 -0.67
C ALA A 77 -4.45 -7.16 -2.20
N ILE A 78 -5.22 -6.20 -2.70
CA ILE A 78 -5.31 -5.88 -4.14
C ILE A 78 -4.40 -4.71 -4.55
N GLY A 79 -3.59 -4.19 -3.61
CA GLY A 79 -2.74 -3.03 -3.84
C GLY A 79 -2.26 -2.36 -2.55
N ALA A 80 -1.41 -1.36 -2.72
CA ALA A 80 -0.84 -0.58 -1.62
C ALA A 80 -0.93 0.92 -1.91
N TYR A 81 -1.21 1.72 -0.87
CA TYR A 81 -1.23 3.16 -1.03
C TYR A 81 0.16 3.73 -0.68
N ARG A 82 0.87 4.27 -1.67
CA ARG A 82 2.26 4.76 -1.55
C ARG A 82 2.49 5.68 -0.35
N ASN A 83 1.51 6.51 0.01
CA ASN A 83 1.67 7.49 1.10
C ASN A 83 1.78 6.85 2.50
N PHE A 84 1.47 5.57 2.65
CA PHE A 84 1.67 4.80 3.89
C PHE A 84 2.80 3.77 3.79
N GLU A 85 3.66 3.85 2.76
CA GLU A 85 4.82 2.98 2.62
C GLU A 85 6.03 3.54 3.40
N SER A 86 6.60 2.70 4.27
CA SER A 86 7.75 3.05 5.11
C SER A 86 9.09 2.66 4.49
N ARG A 87 9.09 1.71 3.55
CA ARG A 87 10.30 1.20 2.86
C ARG A 87 10.08 1.12 1.34
N PRO A 88 10.26 2.26 0.62
CA PRO A 88 10.18 2.26 -0.83
C PRO A 88 11.19 1.31 -1.47
N SER A 89 10.73 0.52 -2.45
CA SER A 89 11.50 -0.44 -3.23
C SER A 89 10.84 -0.60 -4.60
N ALA A 90 11.46 -1.36 -5.51
CA ALA A 90 10.81 -1.72 -6.78
C ALA A 90 9.50 -2.48 -6.54
N GLU A 91 9.50 -3.43 -5.60
CA GLU A 91 8.31 -4.23 -5.25
C GLU A 91 7.17 -3.37 -4.68
N THR A 92 7.46 -2.45 -3.76
CA THR A 92 6.42 -1.57 -3.20
C THR A 92 5.94 -0.53 -4.20
N PHE A 93 6.80 -0.13 -5.15
CA PHE A 93 6.39 0.67 -6.30
C PHE A 93 5.41 -0.10 -7.19
N ASP A 94 5.72 -1.34 -7.57
CA ASP A 94 4.88 -2.15 -8.45
C ASP A 94 3.52 -2.47 -7.81
N ARG A 95 3.47 -2.62 -6.48
CA ARG A 95 2.22 -2.77 -5.74
C ARG A 95 1.36 -1.51 -5.75
N ALA A 96 1.97 -0.33 -5.75
CA ALA A 96 1.27 0.95 -5.72
C ALA A 96 0.90 1.47 -7.13
N PHE A 97 1.70 1.13 -8.14
CA PHE A 97 1.50 1.52 -9.54
C PHE A 97 1.66 0.29 -10.46
N PRO A 98 0.74 -0.68 -10.42
CA PRO A 98 0.81 -1.85 -11.29
C PRO A 98 0.63 -1.53 -12.77
N GLY A 99 1.24 -2.36 -13.62
CA GLY A 99 1.04 -2.38 -15.08
C GLY A 99 1.27 -1.03 -15.77
N ALA A 100 0.36 -0.69 -16.70
CA ALA A 100 0.42 0.53 -17.52
C ALA A 100 0.47 1.83 -16.69
N THR A 101 -0.07 1.83 -15.46
CA THR A 101 0.04 3.00 -14.57
C THR A 101 1.50 3.21 -14.14
N GLY A 102 2.20 2.14 -13.76
CA GLY A 102 3.61 2.18 -13.38
C GLY A 102 4.53 2.57 -14.53
N GLU A 103 4.27 2.04 -15.73
CA GLU A 103 4.96 2.44 -16.97
C GLU A 103 4.83 3.93 -17.20
N ARG A 104 3.60 4.45 -17.23
CA ARG A 104 3.33 5.88 -17.41
C ARG A 104 4.00 6.76 -16.33
N VAL A 105 4.00 6.31 -15.07
CA VAL A 105 4.67 7.03 -13.97
C VAL A 105 6.19 7.08 -14.18
N ARG A 106 6.81 5.98 -14.60
CA ARG A 106 8.25 5.93 -14.88
C ARG A 106 8.62 6.81 -16.06
N ASP A 107 7.84 6.77 -17.14
CA ASP A 107 8.07 7.58 -18.33
C ASP A 107 8.00 9.08 -18.02
N LEU A 108 7.00 9.49 -17.25
CA LEU A 108 6.86 10.89 -16.83
C LEU A 108 8.00 11.29 -15.88
N ALA A 109 8.42 10.41 -14.96
CA ALA A 109 9.57 10.68 -14.10
C ALA A 109 10.86 10.86 -14.91
N GLN A 110 11.10 10.02 -15.93
CA GLN A 110 12.27 10.16 -16.81
C GLN A 110 12.21 11.43 -17.67
N LYS A 111 11.00 11.80 -18.13
CA LYS A 111 10.80 13.01 -18.94
C LYS A 111 11.05 14.30 -18.15
N TYR A 112 10.56 14.36 -16.91
CA TYR A 112 10.58 15.60 -16.12
C TYR A 112 11.72 15.69 -15.11
N ASP A 113 12.28 14.56 -14.68
CA ASP A 113 13.44 14.50 -13.77
C ASP A 113 14.50 13.49 -14.28
N PRO A 114 15.06 13.70 -15.50
CA PRO A 114 16.03 12.78 -16.08
C PRO A 114 17.33 12.68 -15.26
N ALA A 115 17.67 13.72 -14.50
CA ALA A 115 18.83 13.74 -13.61
C ALA A 115 18.54 13.16 -12.21
N GLY A 116 17.29 12.80 -11.91
CA GLY A 116 16.91 12.20 -10.64
C GLY A 116 17.04 13.13 -9.43
N ILE A 117 16.97 14.44 -9.62
CA ILE A 117 17.13 15.47 -8.59
C ILE A 117 16.05 15.33 -7.51
N LEU A 118 14.86 14.86 -7.86
CA LEU A 118 13.72 14.70 -6.96
C LEU A 118 13.67 13.34 -6.27
N ARG A 119 14.62 12.44 -6.55
CA ARG A 119 14.69 11.15 -5.86
C ARG A 119 15.08 11.40 -4.40
N ARG A 120 14.39 10.74 -3.47
CA ARG A 120 14.92 10.62 -2.09
C ARG A 120 16.30 9.98 -2.19
N SER A 121 17.30 10.58 -1.54
CA SER A 121 18.62 9.96 -1.41
C SER A 121 18.43 8.58 -0.82
N GLN A 122 18.78 7.55 -1.59
CA GLN A 122 18.95 6.22 -1.02
C GLN A 122 20.21 6.29 -0.17
N THR A 123 20.04 6.27 1.15
CA THR A 123 21.10 5.77 2.02
C THR A 123 21.05 4.26 2.00
#